data_AF-A0A3D0NA38-F1
#
_entry.id   AF-A0A3D0NA38-F1
#
_cell.length_a   1.000
_cell.length_b   1.000
_cell.length_c   1.000
_cell.angle_alpha   90.00
_cell.angle_beta   90.00
_cell.angle_gamma   90.00
#
_symmetry.space_group_name_H-M   'P 1'
#
loop_
_entity.id
_entity.type
_entity.pdbx_description
1 polymer ?
#
loop_
_entity_poly.entity_id
_entity_poly.type
_entity_poly.pdbx_seq_one_letter_code
_entity_poly.pdbx_strand_id
1 'polypeptide(L)'
;MYLVGIIVAFILILKGLTVYTDYLWFDSLDQAAVWGTMFWTRIVLGLIIGAVFFAFLYANLRFARKPLPDDVTFIGRRLLPEAEREQIEQYADKALLVFAAVGALMAAIVASAHWIDWLQFANAVPFDRTEPIFGKDASYYVFRFRFIQYVWSSLYYTLVITFVVSVLVHLYQEAIRLVGNTVQAIPRARAHALGLLAAALIVKIYAYRLDQYNMMFSTKSGAFTGGPGWVDINARLPVLYLLMVAALAAAIISLIAIKTRNYKLPAGAVGGLFLLSLLGGTIYPLAMQKLVVDPNELDKERPYIEHNIEATNFAYGTHKVTTRSFDVRGGLTAASIEENWNSIENIRLWDHRPLQRTYNQEQAIRAYYEFPDVDNDRYMVDGRVRQVLLAPRQLNANKIPGARQWTNRHLKYTHGYGVAMSPVNEINQEGLPNYWIGDLPPVSRPGLKVTRPGIYYGASVGPRLIEYTSPQETPLRTPEGEQAPGEPAPGPGGGTQPRQGPNAPSAGIGGVPGDIGSQEFVIVNTLEEELDYSRGEEGEGNGTTDNVTTHYDGRGGVALSSFFRRLAFAARFRDLSIIFTDRTTAESRIQF
;
A
#
# COMPACT_ATOMS: atom_id res chain seq x y z
N MET A 1 -22.02 -12.98 29.86
CA MET A 1 -20.87 -12.12 30.19
C MET A 1 -19.54 -12.89 30.20
N TYR A 2 -19.42 -14.03 30.88
CA TYR A 2 -18.17 -14.83 30.91
C TYR A 2 -17.67 -15.29 29.53
N LEU A 3 -18.55 -15.77 28.64
CA LEU A 3 -18.18 -16.18 27.28
C LEU A 3 -17.55 -15.03 26.47
N VAL A 4 -18.13 -13.83 26.55
CA VAL A 4 -17.59 -12.63 25.86
C VAL A 4 -16.22 -12.26 26.42
N GLY A 5 -16.04 -12.31 27.75
CA GLY A 5 -14.75 -12.06 28.39
C GLY A 5 -13.67 -13.06 27.95
N ILE A 6 -14.02 -14.35 27.85
CA ILE A 6 -13.12 -15.40 27.38
C ILE A 6 -12.73 -15.18 25.91
N ILE A 7 -13.70 -14.86 25.05
CA ILE A 7 -13.43 -14.57 23.63
C ILE A 7 -12.50 -13.37 23.48
N VAL A 8 -12.76 -12.28 24.21
CA VAL A 8 -11.91 -11.09 24.18
C VAL A 8 -10.49 -11.41 24.68
N ALA A 9 -10.36 -12.13 25.81
CA ALA A 9 -9.07 -12.55 26.32
C ALA A 9 -8.31 -13.41 25.31
N PHE A 10 -8.99 -14.36 24.66
CA PHE A 10 -8.41 -15.21 23.64
C PHE A 10 -7.92 -14.39 22.43
N ILE A 11 -8.72 -13.44 21.93
CA ILE A 11 -8.31 -12.54 20.84
C ILE A 11 -7.08 -11.71 21.24
N LEU A 12 -7.05 -11.17 22.45
CA LEU A 12 -5.92 -10.38 22.96
C LEU A 12 -4.65 -11.22 23.08
N ILE A 13 -4.75 -12.48 23.53
CA ILE A 13 -3.63 -13.41 23.59
C ILE A 13 -3.08 -13.67 22.19
N LEU A 14 -3.93 -13.99 21.20
CA LEU A 14 -3.49 -14.21 19.81
C LEU A 14 -2.81 -12.98 19.21
N LYS A 15 -3.34 -11.78 19.47
CA LYS A 15 -2.72 -10.52 19.06
C LYS A 15 -1.38 -10.30 19.76
N GLY A 16 -1.27 -10.59 21.04
CA GLY A 16 -0.02 -10.53 21.80
C GLY A 16 1.05 -11.46 21.25
N LEU A 17 0.70 -12.68 20.86
CA LEU A 17 1.61 -13.62 20.19
C LEU A 17 2.07 -13.12 18.82
N THR A 18 1.18 -12.46 18.08
CA THR A 18 1.54 -11.82 16.80
C THR A 18 2.56 -10.70 17.02
N VAL A 19 2.29 -9.81 17.98
CA VAL A 19 3.19 -8.70 18.37
C VAL A 19 4.55 -9.24 18.83
N TYR A 20 4.57 -10.33 19.58
CA TYR A 20 5.79 -10.99 20.04
C TYR A 20 6.58 -11.63 18.90
N THR A 21 5.93 -12.33 17.97
CA THR A 21 6.60 -12.93 16.80
C THR A 21 7.14 -11.88 15.84
N ASP A 22 6.45 -10.75 15.67
CA ASP A 22 6.96 -9.60 14.93
C ASP A 22 8.21 -9.01 15.62
N TYR A 23 8.19 -8.86 16.95
CA TYR A 23 9.37 -8.41 17.71
C TYR A 23 10.58 -9.33 17.46
N LEU A 24 10.38 -10.65 17.57
CA LEU A 24 11.46 -11.61 17.37
C LEU A 24 12.05 -11.56 15.95
N TRP A 25 11.22 -11.26 14.94
CA TRP A 25 11.69 -11.06 13.56
C TRP A 25 12.60 -9.83 13.44
N PHE A 26 12.17 -8.68 13.97
CA PHE A 26 13.01 -7.47 13.98
C PHE A 26 14.30 -7.67 14.78
N ASP A 27 14.23 -8.37 15.91
CA ASP A 27 15.39 -8.72 16.73
C ASP A 27 16.37 -9.62 15.96
N SER A 28 15.88 -10.58 15.17
CA SER A 28 16.73 -11.44 14.34
C SER A 28 17.50 -10.70 13.23
N LEU A 29 17.08 -9.48 12.91
CA LEU A 29 17.72 -8.60 11.93
C LEU A 29 18.56 -7.48 12.59
N ASP A 30 18.76 -7.53 13.92
CA ASP A 30 19.37 -6.46 14.71
C ASP A 30 18.62 -5.10 14.59
N GLN A 31 17.31 -5.14 14.33
CA GLN A 31 16.42 -3.99 14.13
C GLN A 31 15.33 -3.85 15.21
N ALA A 32 15.54 -4.41 16.41
CA ALA A 32 14.57 -4.34 17.52
C ALA A 32 14.14 -2.90 17.89
N ALA A 33 15.03 -1.91 17.71
CA ALA A 33 14.75 -0.49 17.94
C ALA A 33 13.66 0.07 16.99
N VAL A 34 13.64 -0.41 15.74
CA VAL A 34 12.62 -0.02 14.73
C VAL A 34 11.24 -0.52 15.16
N TRP A 35 11.17 -1.78 15.59
CA TRP A 35 9.94 -2.34 16.14
C TRP A 35 9.47 -1.56 17.37
N GLY A 36 10.38 -1.23 18.29
CA GLY A 36 10.05 -0.44 19.48
C GLY A 36 9.47 0.92 19.14
N THR A 37 10.07 1.63 18.18
CA THR A 37 9.59 2.93 17.69
C THR A 37 8.19 2.79 17.07
N MET A 38 7.99 1.80 16.21
CA MET A 38 6.69 1.52 15.59
C MET A 38 5.62 1.19 16.64
N PHE A 39 5.90 0.25 17.53
CA PHE A 39 4.97 -0.24 18.55
C PHE A 39 4.54 0.87 19.51
N TRP A 40 5.50 1.56 20.12
CA TRP A 40 5.18 2.59 21.11
C TRP A 40 4.49 3.79 20.48
N THR A 41 4.85 4.18 19.25
CA THR A 41 4.15 5.24 18.53
C THR A 41 2.67 4.89 18.32
N ARG A 42 2.37 3.65 17.90
CA ARG A 42 0.97 3.18 17.74
C ARG A 42 0.20 3.25 19.05
N ILE A 43 0.80 2.78 20.14
CA ILE A 43 0.16 2.76 21.46
C ILE A 43 -0.07 4.18 21.98
N VAL A 44 0.96 5.03 21.99
CA VAL A 44 0.89 6.40 22.52
C VAL A 44 -0.10 7.24 21.72
N LEU A 45 -0.03 7.19 20.38
CA LEU A 45 -0.95 7.94 19.51
C LEU A 45 -2.39 7.47 19.72
N GLY A 46 -2.61 6.15 19.79
CA GLY A 46 -3.91 5.57 20.08
C GLY A 46 -4.48 6.02 21.43
N LEU A 47 -3.69 5.93 22.50
CA LEU A 47 -4.11 6.31 23.84
C LEU A 47 -4.43 7.80 23.95
N ILE A 48 -3.60 8.68 23.38
CA ILE A 48 -3.82 10.13 23.44
C ILE A 48 -5.12 10.49 22.71
N ILE A 49 -5.29 10.06 21.46
CA ILE A 49 -6.47 10.41 20.66
C ILE A 49 -7.74 9.76 21.24
N GLY A 50 -7.65 8.50 21.67
CA GLY A 50 -8.75 7.81 22.34
C GLY A 50 -9.17 8.50 23.64
N ALA A 51 -8.23 8.94 24.47
CA ALA A 51 -8.52 9.65 25.71
C ALA A 51 -9.17 11.02 25.46
N VAL A 52 -8.67 11.78 24.47
CA VAL A 52 -9.26 13.07 24.08
C VAL A 52 -10.69 12.87 23.56
N PHE A 53 -10.91 11.87 22.70
CA PHE A 53 -12.23 11.52 22.20
C PHE A 53 -13.18 11.11 23.33
N PHE A 54 -12.72 10.23 24.24
CA PHE A 54 -13.49 9.80 25.41
C PHE A 54 -13.92 10.99 26.26
N ALA A 55 -12.96 11.83 26.67
CA ALA A 55 -13.22 12.96 27.54
C ALA A 55 -14.21 13.93 26.89
N PHE A 56 -14.02 14.23 25.60
CA PHE A 56 -14.91 15.12 24.86
C PHE A 56 -16.32 14.54 24.72
N LEU A 57 -16.46 13.32 24.21
CA LEU A 57 -17.76 12.68 23.98
C LEU A 57 -18.49 12.47 25.31
N TYR A 58 -17.85 11.86 26.30
CA TYR A 58 -18.47 11.57 27.60
C TYR A 58 -18.91 12.85 28.32
N ALA A 59 -18.10 13.92 28.30
CA ALA A 59 -18.50 15.19 28.90
C ALA A 59 -19.75 15.79 28.25
N ASN A 60 -19.84 15.76 26.91
CA ASN A 60 -21.01 16.26 26.19
C ASN A 60 -22.26 15.39 26.40
N LEU A 61 -22.11 14.06 26.44
CA LEU A 61 -23.23 13.14 26.73
C LEU A 61 -23.74 13.32 28.17
N ARG A 62 -22.84 13.48 29.13
CA ARG A 62 -23.18 13.74 30.53
C ARG A 62 -23.81 15.12 30.71
N PHE A 63 -23.42 16.10 29.91
CA PHE A 63 -24.11 17.39 29.83
C PHE A 63 -25.53 17.25 29.26
N ALA A 64 -25.69 16.47 28.18
CA ALA A 64 -26.98 16.23 27.53
C ALA A 64 -27.96 15.46 28.44
N ARG A 65 -27.44 14.58 29.31
CA ARG A 65 -28.26 13.77 30.25
C ARG A 65 -28.77 14.54 31.48
N LYS A 66 -28.43 15.82 31.67
CA LYS A 66 -28.88 16.56 32.87
C LYS A 66 -30.43 16.54 32.95
N PRO A 67 -31.03 16.25 34.13
CA PRO A 67 -32.48 16.16 34.28
C PRO A 67 -33.16 17.49 33.97
N LEU A 68 -34.42 17.46 33.50
CA LEU A 68 -35.21 18.66 33.19
C LEU A 68 -35.34 19.55 34.44
N PRO A 69 -35.31 20.89 34.31
CA PRO A 69 -35.63 21.79 35.42
C PRO A 69 -37.07 21.57 35.93
N ASP A 70 -37.28 21.65 37.24
CA ASP A 70 -38.56 21.32 37.91
C ASP A 70 -39.74 22.22 37.48
N ASP A 71 -39.46 23.40 36.94
CA ASP A 71 -40.44 24.38 36.44
C ASP A 71 -40.94 24.07 35.02
N VAL A 72 -40.36 23.08 34.34
CA VAL A 72 -40.66 22.77 32.95
C VAL A 72 -41.68 21.62 32.88
N THR A 73 -42.97 21.97 32.94
CA THR A 73 -44.08 21.01 32.73
C THR A 73 -44.58 21.09 31.28
N PHE A 74 -44.29 20.07 30.49
CA PHE A 74 -44.81 19.95 29.12
C PHE A 74 -46.09 19.11 29.11
N ILE A 75 -47.20 19.70 28.68
CA ILE A 75 -48.48 19.01 28.49
C ILE A 75 -48.40 18.19 27.18
N GLY A 76 -48.46 16.85 27.24
CA GLY A 76 -48.48 15.99 26.06
C GLY A 76 -48.09 14.53 26.31
N ARG A 77 -48.26 13.65 25.29
CA ARG A 77 -47.89 12.23 25.33
C ARG A 77 -46.36 12.10 25.30
N ARG A 78 -45.79 11.37 26.27
CA ARG A 78 -44.34 11.10 26.35
C ARG A 78 -43.87 10.22 25.19
N LEU A 79 -42.58 10.32 24.85
CA LEU A 79 -41.96 9.52 23.78
C LEU A 79 -41.93 8.02 24.12
N LEU A 80 -41.72 7.68 25.40
CA LEU A 80 -41.76 6.32 25.93
C LEU A 80 -42.73 6.23 27.12
N PRO A 81 -43.44 5.10 27.32
CA PRO A 81 -44.20 4.82 28.54
C PRO A 81 -43.31 4.91 29.79
N GLU A 82 -43.88 5.28 30.94
CA GLU A 82 -43.12 5.48 32.18
C GLU A 82 -42.36 4.23 32.64
N ALA A 83 -43.00 3.05 32.52
CA ALA A 83 -42.40 1.77 32.91
C ALA A 83 -41.16 1.41 32.07
N GLU A 84 -41.18 1.66 30.76
CA GLU A 84 -40.01 1.42 29.89
C GLU A 84 -38.88 2.41 30.19
N ARG A 85 -39.23 3.65 30.52
CA ARG A 85 -38.27 4.69 30.86
C ARG A 85 -37.54 4.38 32.16
N GLU A 86 -38.25 3.95 33.20
CA GLU A 86 -37.67 3.61 34.50
C GLU A 86 -36.62 2.48 34.38
N GLN A 87 -36.91 1.46 33.55
CA GLN A 87 -35.95 0.39 33.25
C GLN A 87 -34.68 0.89 32.56
N ILE A 88 -34.81 1.82 31.60
CA ILE A 88 -33.66 2.40 30.88
C ILE A 88 -32.87 3.35 31.79
N GLU A 89 -33.55 4.14 32.64
CA GLU A 89 -32.91 5.14 33.50
C GLU A 89 -31.92 4.52 34.50
N GLN A 90 -32.20 3.30 34.97
CA GLN A 90 -31.32 2.54 35.86
C GLN A 90 -29.93 2.27 35.22
N TYR A 91 -29.88 2.07 33.90
CA TYR A 91 -28.66 1.70 33.18
C TYR A 91 -28.09 2.82 32.30
N ALA A 92 -28.79 3.93 32.11
CA ALA A 92 -28.42 4.94 31.12
C ALA A 92 -27.04 5.59 31.33
N ASP A 93 -26.61 5.95 32.55
CA ASP A 93 -25.25 6.48 32.77
C ASP A 93 -24.18 5.45 32.43
N LYS A 94 -24.41 4.19 32.82
CA LYS A 94 -23.50 3.09 32.53
C LYS A 94 -23.44 2.83 31.02
N ALA A 95 -24.59 2.87 30.35
CA ALA A 95 -24.69 2.70 28.91
C ALA A 95 -23.96 3.83 28.16
N LEU A 96 -24.10 5.09 28.59
CA LEU A 96 -23.37 6.23 27.99
C LEU A 96 -21.86 6.14 28.24
N LEU A 97 -21.44 5.71 29.43
CA LEU A 97 -20.02 5.48 29.75
C LEU A 97 -19.44 4.35 28.90
N VAL A 98 -20.14 3.22 28.78
CA VAL A 98 -19.73 2.10 27.92
C VAL A 98 -19.70 2.53 26.46
N PHE A 99 -20.71 3.28 25.98
CA PHE A 99 -20.74 3.81 24.62
C PHE A 99 -19.55 4.72 24.34
N ALA A 100 -19.25 5.65 25.24
CA ALA A 100 -18.09 6.54 25.10
C ALA A 100 -16.76 5.77 25.15
N ALA A 101 -16.63 4.77 26.02
CA ALA A 101 -15.44 3.93 26.13
C ALA A 101 -15.21 3.07 24.88
N VAL A 102 -16.28 2.49 24.32
CA VAL A 102 -16.22 1.74 23.05
C VAL A 102 -15.85 2.69 21.90
N GLY A 103 -16.47 3.86 21.81
CA GLY A 103 -16.13 4.88 20.81
C GLY A 103 -14.67 5.34 20.91
N ALA A 104 -14.17 5.52 22.13
CA ALA A 104 -12.77 5.87 22.40
C ALA A 104 -11.79 4.77 22.00
N LEU A 105 -12.12 3.50 22.25
CA LEU A 105 -11.33 2.36 21.80
C LEU A 105 -11.28 2.30 20.26
N MET A 106 -12.41 2.53 19.59
CA MET A 106 -12.45 2.60 18.12
C MET A 106 -11.60 3.76 17.59
N ALA A 107 -11.71 4.95 18.19
CA ALA A 107 -10.88 6.10 17.84
C ALA A 107 -9.38 5.83 18.06
N ALA A 108 -9.01 5.15 19.16
CA ALA A 108 -7.64 4.75 19.46
C ALA A 108 -7.08 3.77 18.42
N ILE A 109 -7.89 2.78 18.00
CA ILE A 109 -7.49 1.82 16.95
C ILE A 109 -7.25 2.55 15.63
N VAL A 110 -8.17 3.43 15.22
CA VAL A 110 -8.00 4.22 14.00
C VAL A 110 -6.74 5.09 14.09
N ALA A 111 -6.54 5.80 15.20
CA ALA A 111 -5.36 6.63 15.43
C ALA A 111 -4.05 5.82 15.36
N SER A 112 -4.03 4.62 15.94
CA SER A 112 -2.86 3.75 15.91
C SER A 112 -2.45 3.35 14.49
N ALA A 113 -3.38 3.30 13.53
CA ALA A 113 -3.07 2.99 12.13
C ALA A 113 -2.28 4.12 11.44
N HIS A 114 -2.40 5.37 11.91
CA HIS A 114 -1.75 6.56 11.36
C HIS A 114 -0.36 6.83 11.97
N TRP A 115 0.29 5.83 12.57
CA TRP A 115 1.62 5.96 13.17
C TRP A 115 2.68 6.40 12.16
N ILE A 116 2.60 5.95 10.89
CA ILE A 116 3.55 6.34 9.84
C ILE A 116 3.37 7.80 9.44
N ASP A 117 2.12 8.26 9.33
CA ASP A 117 1.79 9.65 9.03
C ASP A 117 2.32 10.57 10.15
N TRP A 118 2.20 10.16 11.42
CA TRP A 118 2.78 10.89 12.55
C TRP A 118 4.31 10.92 12.49
N LEU A 119 4.97 9.80 12.26
CA LEU A 119 6.45 9.77 12.20
C LEU A 119 6.97 10.60 11.02
N GLN A 120 6.31 10.55 9.87
CA GLN A 120 6.62 11.41 8.73
C GLN A 120 6.40 12.88 9.07
N PHE A 121 5.29 13.23 9.74
CA PHE A 121 5.00 14.58 10.18
C PHE A 121 6.06 15.12 11.16
N ALA A 122 6.42 14.31 12.17
CA ALA A 122 7.36 14.68 13.22
C ALA A 122 8.80 14.79 12.73
N ASN A 123 9.17 14.00 11.71
CA ASN A 123 10.53 13.96 11.14
C ASN A 123 10.58 14.54 9.72
N ALA A 124 9.68 15.48 9.39
CA ALA A 124 9.58 16.05 8.06
C ALA A 124 10.82 16.87 7.67
N VAL A 125 11.38 16.61 6.48
CA VAL A 125 12.53 17.34 5.90
C VAL A 125 12.06 18.10 4.65
N PRO A 126 12.50 19.36 4.42
CA PRO A 126 12.15 20.10 3.20
C PRO A 126 12.75 19.45 1.95
N PHE A 127 12.05 19.58 0.82
CA PHE A 127 12.58 19.22 -0.50
C PHE A 127 13.22 20.41 -1.22
N ASP A 128 13.10 21.62 -0.66
CA ASP A 128 13.54 22.89 -1.25
C ASP A 128 12.96 23.12 -2.64
N ARG A 129 11.72 22.68 -2.85
CA ARG A 129 10.97 22.80 -4.10
C ARG A 129 9.51 23.11 -3.80
N THR A 130 9.12 24.35 -4.12
CA THR A 130 7.75 24.81 -3.99
C THR A 130 6.94 24.49 -5.24
N GLU A 131 5.72 23.99 -5.06
CA GLU A 131 4.79 23.81 -6.17
C GLU A 131 4.13 25.13 -6.60
N PRO A 132 3.77 25.29 -7.89
CA PRO A 132 3.38 26.57 -8.46
C PRO A 132 1.95 27.03 -8.14
N ILE A 133 1.10 26.19 -7.56
CA ILE A 133 -0.35 26.43 -7.39
C ILE A 133 -0.67 27.03 -6.02
N PHE A 134 -0.16 26.44 -4.94
CA PHE A 134 -0.40 26.90 -3.56
C PHE A 134 0.86 27.46 -2.87
N GLY A 135 2.02 27.43 -3.54
CA GLY A 135 3.30 27.91 -3.01
C GLY A 135 3.80 27.10 -1.81
N LYS A 136 3.44 25.82 -1.71
CA LYS A 136 3.90 24.93 -0.63
C LYS A 136 5.11 24.12 -1.07
N ASP A 137 6.04 23.90 -0.15
CA ASP A 137 7.13 22.94 -0.39
C ASP A 137 6.55 21.53 -0.56
N ALA A 138 7.15 20.72 -1.43
CA ALA A 138 6.71 19.34 -1.65
C ALA A 138 6.67 18.53 -0.34
N SER A 139 7.49 18.87 0.66
CA SER A 139 7.51 18.21 1.98
C SER A 139 6.19 18.37 2.74
N TYR A 140 5.42 19.42 2.47
CA TYR A 140 4.07 19.58 3.01
C TYR A 140 3.17 18.42 2.59
N TYR A 141 3.18 18.04 1.31
CA TYR A 141 2.32 17.01 0.76
C TYR A 141 2.80 15.60 1.10
N VAL A 142 4.12 15.37 1.03
CA VAL A 142 4.71 14.06 1.28
C VAL A 142 4.66 13.69 2.77
N PHE A 143 5.04 14.61 3.67
CA PHE A 143 5.25 14.28 5.09
C PHE A 143 4.17 14.80 6.03
N ARG A 144 3.56 15.96 5.74
CA ARG A 144 2.71 16.65 6.73
C ARG A 144 1.22 16.51 6.48
N PHE A 145 0.81 16.52 5.21
CA PHE A 145 -0.57 16.69 4.80
C PHE A 145 -1.48 15.58 5.31
N ARG A 146 -1.07 14.30 5.17
CA ARG A 146 -1.88 13.14 5.59
C ARG A 146 -2.21 13.17 7.08
N PHE A 147 -1.23 13.49 7.93
CA PHE A 147 -1.46 13.59 9.37
C PHE A 147 -2.36 14.79 9.74
N ILE A 148 -2.14 15.95 9.13
CA ILE A 148 -3.01 17.14 9.33
C ILE A 148 -4.46 16.83 8.92
N GLN A 149 -4.64 16.19 7.77
CA GLN A 149 -5.94 15.77 7.26
C GLN A 149 -6.61 14.77 8.20
N TYR A 150 -5.87 13.78 8.69
CA TYR A 150 -6.36 12.81 9.67
C TYR A 150 -6.85 13.50 10.96
N VAL A 151 -6.03 14.38 11.56
CA VAL A 151 -6.38 15.09 12.81
C VAL A 151 -7.64 15.94 12.61
N TRP A 152 -7.69 16.68 11.52
CA TRP A 152 -8.81 17.60 11.26
C TRP A 152 -10.12 16.86 10.94
N SER A 153 -10.02 15.77 10.16
CA SER A 153 -11.17 14.92 9.85
C SER A 153 -11.68 14.22 11.11
N SER A 154 -10.78 13.73 11.96
CA SER A 154 -11.13 13.13 13.26
C SER A 154 -11.84 14.12 14.17
N LEU A 155 -11.38 15.37 14.23
CA LEU A 155 -12.06 16.45 14.98
C LEU A 155 -13.47 16.71 14.44
N TYR A 156 -13.62 16.84 13.12
CA TYR A 156 -14.92 17.04 12.48
C TYR A 156 -15.89 15.88 12.79
N TYR A 157 -15.47 14.63 12.60
CA TYR A 157 -16.32 13.47 12.88
C TYR A 157 -16.65 13.34 14.36
N THR A 158 -15.71 13.65 15.26
CA THR A 158 -15.96 13.70 16.70
C THR A 158 -17.07 14.68 17.03
N LEU A 159 -17.04 15.89 16.45
CA LEU A 159 -18.08 16.90 16.65
C LEU A 159 -19.43 16.46 16.08
N VAL A 160 -19.46 15.89 14.87
CA VAL A 160 -20.69 15.42 14.23
C VAL A 160 -21.32 14.25 15.01
N ILE A 161 -20.52 13.24 15.38
CA ILE A 161 -21.00 12.11 16.20
C ILE A 161 -21.51 12.63 17.55
N THR A 162 -20.76 13.50 18.21
CA THR A 162 -21.17 14.09 19.49
C THR A 162 -22.47 14.89 19.33
N PHE A 163 -22.62 15.67 18.26
CA PHE A 163 -23.85 16.40 17.93
C PHE A 163 -25.02 15.43 17.77
N VAL A 164 -24.90 14.42 16.90
CA VAL A 164 -25.98 13.46 16.61
C VAL A 164 -26.39 12.72 17.88
N VAL A 165 -25.42 12.14 18.60
CA VAL A 165 -25.72 11.37 19.82
C VAL A 165 -26.26 12.28 20.93
N SER A 166 -25.74 13.51 21.07
CA SER A 166 -26.28 14.47 22.04
C SER A 166 -27.72 14.88 21.71
N VAL A 167 -28.06 15.05 20.43
CA VAL A 167 -29.45 15.31 20.00
C VAL A 167 -30.34 14.11 20.34
N LEU A 168 -29.89 12.87 20.10
CA LEU A 168 -30.64 11.67 20.48
C LEU A 168 -30.86 11.60 22.00
N VAL A 169 -29.83 11.90 22.81
CA VAL A 169 -29.96 11.96 24.28
C VAL A 169 -30.93 13.07 24.70
N HIS A 170 -30.88 14.25 24.08
CA HIS A 170 -31.81 15.34 24.36
C HIS A 170 -33.26 15.03 23.95
N LEU A 171 -33.47 14.27 22.88
CA LEU A 171 -34.79 13.75 22.49
C LEU A 171 -35.30 12.74 23.52
N TYR A 172 -34.45 11.80 23.95
CA TYR A 172 -34.79 10.82 24.99
C TYR A 172 -35.10 11.48 26.34
N GLN A 173 -34.32 12.48 26.75
CA GLN A 173 -34.57 13.29 27.95
C GLN A 173 -35.76 14.26 27.81
N GLU A 174 -36.39 14.29 26.63
CA GLU A 174 -37.51 15.17 26.31
C GLU A 174 -37.16 16.68 26.43
N ALA A 175 -35.87 16.99 26.45
CA ALA A 175 -35.32 18.33 26.42
C ALA A 175 -35.44 18.99 25.03
N ILE A 176 -35.56 18.16 24.00
CA ILE A 176 -36.00 18.51 22.64
C ILE A 176 -37.23 17.65 22.33
N ARG A 177 -38.32 18.25 21.84
CA ARG A 177 -39.55 17.54 21.43
C ARG A 177 -40.05 18.05 20.08
N LEU A 178 -40.72 17.16 19.34
CA LEU A 178 -41.53 17.52 18.19
C LEU A 178 -42.99 17.67 18.66
N VAL A 179 -43.53 18.89 18.60
CA VAL A 179 -44.95 19.17 18.90
C VAL A 179 -45.62 19.60 17.60
N GLY A 180 -46.41 18.71 17.01
CA GLY A 180 -46.92 18.87 15.64
C GLY A 180 -45.78 19.00 14.64
N ASN A 181 -45.72 20.12 13.91
CA ASN A 181 -44.63 20.43 12.96
C ASN A 181 -43.62 21.45 13.51
N THR A 182 -43.55 21.61 14.84
CA THR A 182 -42.64 22.55 15.50
C THR A 182 -41.69 21.82 16.45
N VAL A 183 -40.40 22.13 16.32
CA VAL A 183 -39.38 21.67 17.28
C VAL A 183 -39.42 22.61 18.47
N GLN A 184 -39.55 22.07 19.68
CA GLN A 184 -39.44 22.81 20.93
C GLN A 184 -38.24 22.27 21.70
N ALA A 185 -37.41 23.17 22.23
CA ALA A 185 -36.23 22.80 22.99
C ALA A 185 -36.01 23.78 24.14
N ILE A 186 -35.65 23.25 25.31
CA ILE A 186 -35.26 24.07 26.46
C ILE A 186 -33.98 24.86 26.16
N PRO A 187 -33.75 26.03 26.78
CA PRO A 187 -32.63 26.91 26.44
C PRO A 187 -31.26 26.21 26.45
N ARG A 188 -30.99 25.36 27.45
CA ARG A 188 -29.73 24.62 27.57
C ARG A 188 -29.52 23.57 26.46
N ALA A 189 -30.56 22.84 26.08
CA ALA A 189 -30.48 21.79 25.06
C ALA A 189 -30.30 22.40 23.68
N ARG A 190 -31.01 23.49 23.42
CA ARG A 190 -30.84 24.32 22.23
C ARG A 190 -29.41 24.86 22.11
N ALA A 191 -28.89 25.49 23.16
CA ALA A 191 -27.54 26.05 23.15
C ALA A 191 -26.48 24.97 22.91
N HIS A 192 -26.64 23.80 23.53
CA HIS A 192 -25.74 22.66 23.34
C HIS A 192 -25.77 22.12 21.92
N ALA A 193 -26.95 21.76 21.40
CA ALA A 193 -27.08 21.17 20.07
C ALA A 193 -26.63 22.13 18.96
N LEU A 194 -27.09 23.38 18.99
CA LEU A 194 -26.69 24.38 17.99
C LEU A 194 -25.24 24.84 18.15
N GLY A 195 -24.70 24.83 19.37
CA GLY A 195 -23.28 25.10 19.63
C GLY A 195 -22.38 24.02 19.04
N LEU A 196 -22.72 22.74 19.23
CA LEU A 196 -22.02 21.61 18.61
C LEU A 196 -22.11 21.65 17.08
N LEU A 197 -23.30 21.96 16.53
CA LEU A 197 -23.48 22.13 15.09
C LEU A 197 -22.62 23.28 14.54
N ALA A 198 -22.62 24.44 15.20
CA ALA A 198 -21.80 25.58 14.80
C ALA A 198 -20.30 25.24 14.87
N ALA A 199 -19.85 24.57 15.92
CA ALA A 199 -18.47 24.11 16.04
C ALA A 199 -18.08 23.14 14.90
N ALA A 200 -18.94 22.16 14.57
CA ALA A 200 -18.72 21.25 13.46
C ALA A 200 -18.63 21.98 12.11
N LEU A 201 -19.49 22.97 11.89
CA LEU A 201 -19.47 23.80 10.67
C LEU A 201 -18.22 24.69 10.59
N ILE A 202 -17.75 25.24 11.71
CA ILE A 202 -16.49 26.00 11.76
C ILE A 202 -15.30 25.10 11.42
N VAL A 203 -15.24 23.91 12.00
CA VAL A 203 -14.20 22.92 11.65
C VAL A 203 -14.31 22.53 10.17
N LYS A 204 -15.53 22.41 9.63
CA LYS A 204 -15.74 22.09 8.20
C LYS A 204 -15.15 23.14 7.26
N ILE A 205 -15.06 24.42 7.65
CA ILE A 205 -14.43 25.49 6.85
C ILE A 205 -12.97 25.14 6.54
N TYR A 206 -12.18 24.77 7.56
CA TYR A 206 -10.79 24.40 7.34
C TYR A 206 -10.66 23.02 6.69
N ALA A 207 -11.66 22.12 6.84
CA ALA A 207 -11.70 20.89 6.05
C ALA A 207 -11.79 21.19 4.55
N TYR A 208 -12.61 22.18 4.14
CA TYR A 208 -12.62 22.63 2.74
C TYR A 208 -11.28 23.24 2.31
N ARG A 209 -10.55 23.91 3.21
CA ARG A 209 -9.18 24.37 2.91
C ARG A 209 -8.23 23.20 2.68
N LEU A 210 -8.36 22.11 3.44
CA LEU A 210 -7.58 20.88 3.19
C LEU A 210 -7.99 20.19 1.90
N ASP A 211 -9.28 20.21 1.53
CA ASP A 211 -9.77 19.69 0.26
C ASP A 211 -9.14 20.43 -0.95
N GLN A 212 -8.82 21.73 -0.80
CA GLN A 212 -8.09 22.49 -1.83
C GLN A 212 -6.67 21.92 -2.02
N TYR A 213 -5.94 21.67 -0.94
CA TYR A 213 -4.60 21.08 -1.03
C TYR A 213 -4.63 19.62 -1.50
N ASN A 214 -5.71 18.89 -1.19
CA ASN A 214 -5.90 17.51 -1.63
C ASN A 214 -5.97 17.38 -3.17
N MET A 215 -6.24 18.48 -3.88
CA MET A 215 -6.21 18.50 -5.36
C MET A 215 -4.83 18.18 -5.94
N MET A 216 -3.75 18.34 -5.15
CA MET A 216 -2.40 17.90 -5.56
C MET A 216 -2.28 16.37 -5.71
N PHE A 217 -3.24 15.62 -5.18
CA PHE A 217 -3.33 14.17 -5.35
C PHE A 217 -4.46 13.77 -6.32
N SER A 218 -4.99 14.73 -7.09
CA SER A 218 -6.05 14.45 -8.07
C SER A 218 -5.53 13.50 -9.16
N THR A 219 -6.32 12.47 -9.44
CA THR A 219 -6.14 11.54 -10.56
C THR A 219 -7.20 11.73 -11.63
N LYS A 220 -7.95 12.84 -11.57
CA LYS A 220 -9.17 13.06 -12.36
C LYS A 220 -8.92 13.81 -13.68
N SER A 221 -7.69 14.23 -13.95
CA SER A 221 -7.26 14.91 -15.18
C SER A 221 -6.92 13.90 -16.28
N GLY A 222 -7.92 13.42 -17.02
CA GLY A 222 -7.75 12.70 -18.30
C GLY A 222 -6.43 11.95 -18.51
N ALA A 223 -5.59 12.48 -19.41
CA ALA A 223 -4.34 11.86 -19.88
C ALA A 223 -3.17 11.81 -18.87
N PHE A 224 -3.23 12.54 -17.75
CA PHE A 224 -2.14 12.59 -16.78
C PHE A 224 -2.63 12.34 -15.35
N THR A 225 -1.98 11.43 -14.64
CA THR A 225 -2.29 11.13 -13.24
C THR A 225 -1.24 11.77 -12.33
N GLY A 226 -1.66 12.55 -11.34
CA GLY A 226 -0.75 13.11 -10.33
C GLY A 226 -0.65 14.63 -10.31
N GLY A 227 -1.78 15.32 -10.14
CA GLY A 227 -1.83 16.77 -9.98
C GLY A 227 -3.20 17.35 -10.36
N PRO A 228 -3.49 18.63 -10.03
CA PRO A 228 -4.75 19.26 -10.39
C PRO A 228 -4.77 19.66 -11.87
N GLY A 229 -5.89 19.40 -12.55
CA GLY A 229 -6.12 19.88 -13.92
C GLY A 229 -6.85 21.22 -13.98
N TRP A 230 -7.24 21.63 -15.18
CA TRP A 230 -7.94 22.91 -15.40
C TRP A 230 -9.23 23.02 -14.59
N VAL A 231 -10.03 21.95 -14.56
CA VAL A 231 -11.31 21.88 -13.82
C VAL A 231 -11.09 21.99 -12.31
N ASP A 232 -10.01 21.42 -11.78
CA ASP A 232 -9.70 21.49 -10.35
C ASP A 232 -9.48 22.95 -9.92
N ILE A 233 -8.68 23.69 -10.70
CA ILE A 233 -8.30 25.07 -10.38
C ILE A 233 -9.38 26.08 -10.73
N ASN A 234 -10.07 25.92 -11.86
CA ASN A 234 -11.01 26.93 -12.36
C ASN A 234 -12.47 26.66 -11.98
N ALA A 235 -12.83 25.43 -11.61
CA ALA A 235 -14.19 25.09 -11.21
C ALA A 235 -14.27 24.67 -9.74
N ARG A 236 -13.48 23.67 -9.31
CA ARG A 236 -13.60 23.13 -7.94
C ARG A 236 -13.08 24.08 -6.88
N LEU A 237 -11.94 24.73 -7.12
CA LEU A 237 -11.33 25.65 -6.15
C LEU A 237 -12.25 26.84 -5.80
N PRO A 238 -12.88 27.56 -6.78
CA PRO A 238 -13.88 28.57 -6.48
C PRO A 238 -15.08 28.06 -5.68
N VAL A 239 -15.58 26.86 -6.00
CA VAL A 239 -16.67 26.23 -5.25
C VAL A 239 -16.27 25.97 -3.80
N LEU A 240 -15.05 25.50 -3.55
CA LEU A 240 -14.57 25.29 -2.18
C LEU A 240 -14.54 26.61 -1.39
N TYR A 241 -14.11 27.72 -2.00
CA TYR A 241 -14.21 29.04 -1.35
C TYR A 241 -15.67 29.42 -1.05
N LEU A 242 -16.58 29.18 -1.98
CA LEU A 242 -18.01 29.45 -1.78
C LEU A 242 -18.59 28.59 -0.64
N LEU A 243 -18.20 27.32 -0.56
CA LEU A 243 -18.59 26.41 0.51
C LEU A 243 -18.03 26.84 1.88
N MET A 244 -16.82 27.40 1.93
CA MET A 244 -16.26 27.99 3.15
C MET A 244 -17.11 29.16 3.65
N VAL A 245 -17.51 30.07 2.76
CA VAL A 245 -18.38 31.21 3.10
C VAL A 245 -19.77 30.74 3.52
N ALA A 246 -20.36 29.78 2.80
CA ALA A 246 -21.66 29.21 3.12
C ALA A 246 -21.66 28.46 4.46
N ALA A 247 -20.60 27.71 4.77
CA ALA A 247 -20.44 27.04 6.06
C ALA A 247 -20.28 28.03 7.21
N LEU A 248 -19.55 29.14 7.00
CA LEU A 248 -19.46 30.22 7.97
C LEU A 248 -20.83 30.86 8.23
N ALA A 249 -21.58 31.17 7.17
CA ALA A 249 -22.94 31.70 7.30
C ALA A 249 -23.85 30.72 8.05
N ALA A 250 -23.81 29.42 7.73
CA ALA A 250 -24.57 28.39 8.42
C ALA A 250 -24.19 28.26 9.91
N ALA A 251 -22.90 28.39 10.24
CA ALA A 251 -22.44 28.42 11.63
C ALA A 251 -23.01 29.62 12.38
N ILE A 252 -22.95 30.82 11.78
CA ILE A 252 -23.52 32.05 12.36
C ILE A 252 -25.02 31.93 12.55
N ILE A 253 -25.76 31.42 11.54
CA ILE A 253 -27.21 31.18 11.63
C ILE A 253 -27.52 30.20 12.77
N SER A 254 -26.72 29.16 12.95
CA SER A 254 -26.86 28.19 14.04
C SER A 254 -26.68 28.86 15.41
N LEU A 255 -25.67 29.73 15.56
CA LEU A 255 -25.45 30.50 16.79
C LEU A 255 -26.59 31.51 17.07
N ILE A 256 -27.08 32.21 16.05
CA ILE A 256 -28.22 33.14 16.19
C ILE A 256 -29.49 32.39 16.58
N ALA A 257 -29.72 31.19 16.04
CA ALA A 257 -30.85 30.34 16.37
C ALA A 257 -30.90 29.94 17.86
N ILE A 258 -29.78 30.01 18.59
CA ILE A 258 -29.75 29.83 20.05
C ILE A 258 -30.59 30.89 20.77
N LYS A 259 -30.73 32.10 20.23
CA LYS A 259 -31.57 33.15 20.83
C LYS A 259 -32.96 33.22 20.18
N THR A 260 -33.04 33.12 18.86
CA THR A 260 -34.29 33.33 18.09
C THR A 260 -35.25 32.14 18.12
N ARG A 261 -34.80 30.96 18.56
CA ARG A 261 -35.61 29.72 18.64
C ARG A 261 -36.15 29.22 17.29
N ASN A 262 -35.63 29.74 16.18
CA ASN A 262 -36.05 29.34 14.83
C ASN A 262 -35.14 28.24 14.27
N TYR A 263 -35.50 26.98 14.52
CA TYR A 263 -34.71 25.80 14.08
C TYR A 263 -34.79 25.52 12.57
N LYS A 264 -35.76 26.11 11.87
CA LYS A 264 -35.90 25.94 10.41
C LYS A 264 -34.75 26.62 9.67
N LEU A 265 -34.24 27.75 10.17
CA LEU A 265 -33.12 28.47 9.58
C LEU A 265 -31.81 27.66 9.57
N PRO A 266 -31.29 27.14 10.71
CA PRO A 266 -30.08 26.33 10.69
C PRO A 266 -30.27 25.03 9.90
N ALA A 267 -31.43 24.38 10.00
CA ALA A 267 -31.72 23.19 9.18
C ALA A 267 -31.69 23.51 7.67
N GLY A 268 -32.32 24.62 7.27
CA GLY A 268 -32.29 25.11 5.89
C GLY A 268 -30.90 25.53 5.44
N ALA A 269 -30.09 26.15 6.31
CA ALA A 269 -28.72 26.53 6.00
C ALA A 269 -27.81 25.30 5.78
N VAL A 270 -27.95 24.27 6.63
CA VAL A 270 -27.24 22.98 6.45
C VAL A 270 -27.71 22.26 5.18
N GLY A 271 -29.02 22.24 4.92
CA GLY A 271 -29.57 21.67 3.68
C GLY A 271 -29.10 22.43 2.43
N GLY A 272 -29.05 23.75 2.49
CA GLY A 272 -28.52 24.60 1.43
C GLY A 272 -27.03 24.39 1.20
N LEU A 273 -26.23 24.25 2.27
CA LEU A 273 -24.81 23.91 2.18
C LEU A 273 -24.62 22.53 1.53
N PHE A 274 -25.43 21.54 1.90
CA PHE A 274 -25.40 20.21 1.29
C PHE A 274 -25.74 20.26 -0.20
N LEU A 275 -26.82 20.94 -0.57
CA LEU A 275 -27.21 21.13 -1.97
C LEU A 275 -26.12 21.87 -2.76
N LEU A 276 -25.55 22.93 -2.20
CA LEU A 276 -24.44 23.66 -2.81
C LEU A 276 -23.21 22.77 -2.99
N SER A 277 -22.90 21.92 -2.02
CA SER A 277 -21.78 20.97 -2.12
C SER A 277 -22.01 19.92 -3.20
N LEU A 278 -23.25 19.45 -3.38
CA LEU A 278 -23.60 18.49 -4.42
C LEU A 278 -23.55 19.13 -5.81
N LEU A 279 -24.23 20.26 -5.98
CA LEU A 279 -24.32 20.97 -7.25
C LEU A 279 -22.96 21.55 -7.66
N GLY A 280 -22.30 22.28 -6.76
CA GLY A 280 -21.02 22.92 -7.02
C GLY A 280 -19.85 21.93 -7.00
N GLY A 281 -19.86 20.92 -6.14
CA GLY A 281 -18.72 20.00 -5.99
C GLY A 281 -18.71 18.88 -7.03
N THR A 282 -19.87 18.46 -7.52
CA THR A 282 -20.01 17.29 -8.39
C THR A 282 -20.52 17.67 -9.78
N ILE A 283 -21.64 18.41 -9.86
CA ILE A 283 -22.30 18.68 -11.13
C ILE A 283 -21.55 19.76 -11.93
N TYR A 284 -21.24 20.89 -11.30
CA TYR A 284 -20.58 22.01 -11.95
C TYR A 284 -19.20 21.64 -12.54
N PRO A 285 -18.29 20.93 -11.83
CA PRO A 285 -17.00 20.55 -12.38
C PRO A 285 -17.13 19.52 -13.50
N LEU A 286 -18.12 18.61 -13.41
CA LEU A 286 -18.39 17.65 -14.48
C LEU A 286 -18.91 18.35 -15.74
N ALA A 287 -19.78 19.36 -15.59
CA ALA A 287 -20.22 20.19 -16.70
C ALA A 287 -19.05 20.97 -17.31
N MET A 288 -18.16 21.55 -16.49
CA MET A 288 -16.98 22.26 -16.97
C MET A 288 -16.00 21.33 -17.71
N GLN A 289 -15.80 20.11 -17.22
CA GLN A 289 -15.02 19.10 -17.93
C GLN A 289 -15.62 18.85 -19.33
N LYS A 290 -16.91 18.51 -19.39
CA LYS A 290 -17.59 18.12 -20.63
C LYS A 290 -17.75 19.26 -21.64
N LEU A 291 -17.98 20.49 -21.17
CA LEU A 291 -18.35 21.62 -22.03
C LEU A 291 -17.16 22.53 -22.37
N VAL A 292 -16.14 22.59 -21.51
CA VAL A 292 -15.02 23.54 -21.66
C VAL A 292 -13.70 22.81 -21.95
N VAL A 293 -13.42 21.72 -21.23
CA VAL A 293 -12.12 21.02 -21.34
C VAL A 293 -12.14 19.99 -22.45
N ASP A 294 -13.06 19.02 -22.45
CA ASP A 294 -13.10 17.95 -23.45
C ASP A 294 -13.03 18.45 -24.92
N PRO A 295 -13.66 19.58 -25.32
CA PRO A 295 -13.54 20.10 -26.68
C PRO A 295 -12.16 20.70 -27.03
N ASN A 296 -11.40 21.18 -26.04
CA ASN A 296 -10.13 21.88 -26.21
C ASN A 296 -9.09 21.42 -25.17
N GLU A 297 -8.98 20.10 -24.95
CA GLU A 297 -8.31 19.54 -23.78
C GLU A 297 -6.83 19.91 -23.72
N LEU A 298 -6.11 19.80 -24.85
CA LEU A 298 -4.68 20.11 -24.93
C LEU A 298 -4.39 21.55 -24.51
N ASP A 299 -5.14 22.52 -25.03
CA ASP A 299 -4.92 23.94 -24.72
C ASP A 299 -5.26 24.28 -23.26
N LYS A 300 -6.32 23.68 -22.72
CA LYS A 300 -6.75 23.92 -21.33
C LYS A 300 -5.83 23.24 -20.32
N GLU A 301 -5.34 22.05 -20.61
CA GLU A 301 -4.53 21.24 -19.70
C GLU A 301 -3.02 21.48 -19.85
N ARG A 302 -2.55 22.06 -20.97
CA ARG A 302 -1.12 22.34 -21.23
C ARG A 302 -0.34 22.89 -20.03
N PRO A 303 -0.75 23.98 -19.35
CA PRO A 303 0.05 24.52 -18.24
C PRO A 303 0.17 23.54 -17.06
N TYR A 304 -0.86 22.72 -16.81
CA TYR A 304 -0.82 21.72 -15.73
C TYR A 304 0.03 20.52 -16.13
N ILE A 305 0.00 20.12 -17.40
CA ILE A 305 0.87 19.09 -17.96
C ILE A 305 2.34 19.54 -17.86
N GLU A 306 2.65 20.78 -18.22
CA GLU A 306 4.01 21.35 -18.10
C GLU A 306 4.50 21.32 -16.64
N HIS A 307 3.69 21.78 -15.68
CA HIS A 307 4.03 21.69 -14.25
C HIS A 307 4.31 20.25 -13.80
N ASN A 308 3.51 19.29 -14.26
CA ASN A 308 3.68 17.88 -13.92
C ASN A 308 4.95 17.28 -14.55
N ILE A 309 5.25 17.61 -15.80
CA ILE A 309 6.48 17.19 -16.49
C ILE A 309 7.69 17.75 -15.74
N GLU A 310 7.68 19.04 -15.38
CA GLU A 310 8.77 19.66 -14.61
C GLU A 310 8.96 19.01 -13.24
N ALA A 311 7.86 18.80 -12.50
CA ALA A 311 7.91 18.15 -11.18
C ALA A 311 8.43 16.71 -11.27
N THR A 312 7.98 15.95 -12.28
CA THR A 312 8.43 14.58 -12.53
C THR A 312 9.91 14.56 -12.92
N ASN A 313 10.33 15.42 -13.84
CA ASN A 313 11.72 15.51 -14.25
C ASN A 313 12.65 15.97 -13.13
N PHE A 314 12.14 16.79 -12.21
CA PHE A 314 12.84 17.13 -10.99
C PHE A 314 13.00 15.91 -10.07
N ALA A 315 11.89 15.21 -9.79
CA ALA A 315 11.87 14.06 -8.88
C ALA A 315 12.77 12.91 -9.35
N TYR A 316 12.76 12.58 -10.64
CA TYR A 316 13.64 11.55 -11.22
C TYR A 316 15.05 12.06 -11.56
N GLY A 317 15.34 13.35 -11.36
CA GLY A 317 16.63 13.94 -11.71
C GLY A 317 16.90 14.06 -13.22
N THR A 318 15.92 13.77 -14.07
CA THR A 318 16.05 13.81 -15.54
C THR A 318 16.16 15.23 -16.10
N HIS A 319 15.76 16.26 -15.34
CA HIS A 319 16.02 17.66 -15.69
C HIS A 319 17.51 18.00 -15.84
N LYS A 320 18.42 17.16 -15.30
CA LYS A 320 19.87 17.29 -15.44
C LYS A 320 20.44 16.53 -16.64
N VAL A 321 19.62 15.74 -17.33
CA VAL A 321 20.04 14.89 -18.45
C VAL A 321 20.20 15.75 -19.69
N THR A 322 21.41 15.77 -20.25
CA THR A 322 21.68 16.44 -21.53
C THR A 322 21.59 15.45 -22.67
N THR A 323 20.62 15.64 -23.56
CA THR A 323 20.55 14.89 -24.83
C THR A 323 21.66 15.36 -25.75
N ARG A 324 22.47 14.42 -26.26
CA ARG A 324 23.47 14.69 -27.29
C ARG A 324 23.07 13.92 -28.54
N SER A 325 22.84 14.63 -29.65
CA SER A 325 22.71 13.97 -30.95
C SER A 325 24.07 13.41 -31.35
N PHE A 326 24.15 12.09 -31.51
CA PHE A 326 25.32 11.41 -32.07
C PHE A 326 25.01 11.07 -33.52
N ASP A 327 25.57 11.85 -34.44
CA ASP A 327 25.53 11.53 -35.86
C ASP A 327 26.54 10.42 -36.12
N VAL A 328 26.07 9.24 -36.52
CA VAL A 328 26.93 8.11 -36.94
C VAL A 328 27.56 8.46 -38.29
N ARG A 329 28.60 9.31 -38.28
CA ARG A 329 29.38 9.70 -39.46
C ARG A 329 30.79 9.15 -39.33
N GLY A 330 31.01 7.97 -39.89
CA GLY A 330 32.32 7.32 -39.95
C GLY A 330 32.24 5.91 -40.53
N GLY A 331 33.34 5.43 -41.10
CA GLY A 331 33.53 4.00 -41.39
C GLY A 331 34.15 3.31 -40.18
N LEU A 332 33.69 2.10 -39.85
CA LEU A 332 34.27 1.28 -38.79
C LEU A 332 35.75 0.97 -39.12
N THR A 333 36.69 1.40 -38.27
CA THR A 333 38.13 1.12 -38.43
C THR A 333 38.58 0.07 -37.42
N ALA A 334 39.65 -0.68 -37.72
CA ALA A 334 40.22 -1.64 -36.79
C ALA A 334 40.63 -1.00 -35.46
N ALA A 335 41.24 0.19 -35.50
CA ALA A 335 41.59 0.96 -34.30
C ALA A 335 40.36 1.32 -33.45
N SER A 336 39.25 1.73 -34.08
CA SER A 336 38.00 2.04 -33.35
C SER A 336 37.39 0.83 -32.65
N ILE A 337 37.54 -0.37 -33.22
CA ILE A 337 37.10 -1.64 -32.60
C ILE A 337 37.97 -1.95 -31.38
N GLU A 338 39.29 -1.82 -31.52
CA GLU A 338 40.26 -2.12 -30.46
C GLU A 338 40.10 -1.18 -29.26
N GLU A 339 39.92 0.12 -29.50
CA GLU A 339 39.67 1.11 -28.45
C GLU A 339 38.34 0.91 -27.70
N ASN A 340 37.34 0.32 -28.35
CA ASN A 340 35.99 0.15 -27.80
C ASN A 340 35.63 -1.31 -27.51
N TRP A 341 36.63 -2.16 -27.31
CA TRP A 341 36.44 -3.59 -27.11
C TRP A 341 35.49 -3.92 -25.95
N ASN A 342 35.57 -3.16 -24.85
CA ASN A 342 34.64 -3.29 -23.72
C ASN A 342 33.18 -3.07 -24.12
N SER A 343 32.88 -2.15 -25.05
CA SER A 343 31.51 -1.95 -25.53
C SER A 343 31.05 -3.12 -26.38
N ILE A 344 31.94 -3.65 -27.23
CA ILE A 344 31.66 -4.81 -28.11
C ILE A 344 31.38 -6.07 -27.28
N GLU A 345 32.17 -6.33 -26.24
CA GLU A 345 31.99 -7.44 -25.30
C GLU A 345 30.70 -7.35 -24.45
N ASN A 346 29.96 -6.23 -24.55
CA ASN A 346 28.74 -5.96 -23.80
C ASN A 346 27.54 -5.62 -24.70
N ILE A 347 27.66 -5.82 -26.02
CA ILE A 347 26.51 -5.69 -26.93
C ILE A 347 25.52 -6.80 -26.59
N ARG A 348 24.34 -6.39 -26.08
CA ARG A 348 23.31 -7.34 -25.68
C ARG A 348 22.61 -7.95 -26.91
N LEU A 349 22.86 -9.24 -27.13
CA LEU A 349 22.21 -10.07 -28.15
C LEU A 349 20.96 -10.76 -27.60
N TRP A 350 20.87 -10.96 -26.29
CA TRP A 350 19.74 -11.61 -25.61
C TRP A 350 18.72 -10.60 -25.03
N ASP A 351 17.43 -10.83 -25.23
CA ASP A 351 16.37 -10.16 -24.43
C ASP A 351 16.07 -11.02 -23.19
N HIS A 352 16.10 -10.42 -22.01
CA HIS A 352 15.94 -11.12 -20.74
C HIS A 352 14.56 -11.78 -20.56
N ARG A 353 13.50 -11.21 -21.15
CA ARG A 353 12.11 -11.70 -21.00
C ARG A 353 11.88 -13.08 -21.64
N PRO A 354 12.21 -13.31 -22.92
CA PRO A 354 12.11 -14.65 -23.49
C PRO A 354 13.16 -15.62 -22.92
N LEU A 355 14.30 -15.11 -22.45
CA LEU A 355 15.38 -15.94 -21.91
C LEU A 355 14.99 -16.69 -20.64
N GLN A 356 14.06 -16.15 -19.86
CA GLN A 356 13.50 -16.83 -18.69
C GLN A 356 12.98 -18.24 -19.03
N ARG A 357 12.31 -18.42 -20.17
CA ARG A 357 11.81 -19.75 -20.59
C ARG A 357 12.97 -20.69 -20.88
N THR A 358 14.00 -20.19 -21.55
CA THR A 358 15.22 -20.96 -21.85
C THR A 358 15.95 -21.36 -20.56
N TYR A 359 16.09 -20.45 -19.59
CA TYR A 359 16.69 -20.76 -18.29
C TYR A 359 15.90 -21.84 -17.55
N ASN A 360 14.56 -21.75 -17.54
CA ASN A 360 13.71 -22.77 -16.92
C ASN A 360 13.79 -24.12 -17.63
N GLN A 361 13.95 -24.14 -18.95
CA GLN A 361 14.06 -25.37 -19.72
C GLN A 361 15.43 -26.05 -19.54
N GLU A 362 16.50 -25.27 -19.59
CA GLU A 362 17.88 -25.79 -19.62
C GLU A 362 18.47 -25.95 -18.22
N GLN A 363 18.19 -25.01 -17.31
CA GLN A 363 18.95 -24.82 -16.07
C GLN A 363 18.14 -25.07 -14.80
N ALA A 364 16.82 -25.28 -14.88
CA ALA A 364 16.03 -25.61 -13.70
C ALA A 364 16.43 -26.99 -13.15
N ILE A 365 16.63 -27.95 -14.06
CA ILE A 365 17.17 -29.32 -13.86
C ILE A 365 16.34 -30.22 -12.94
N ARG A 366 15.58 -29.64 -12.00
CA ARG A 366 14.63 -30.32 -11.11
C ARG A 366 13.30 -29.58 -11.17
N ALA A 367 12.21 -30.34 -11.17
CA ALA A 367 10.86 -29.80 -11.33
C ALA A 367 10.45 -28.83 -10.20
N TYR A 368 11.01 -28.98 -9.00
CA TYR A 368 10.74 -28.09 -7.86
C TYR A 368 11.55 -26.79 -7.89
N TYR A 369 12.47 -26.63 -8.84
CA TYR A 369 13.20 -25.39 -9.06
C TYR A 369 12.70 -24.63 -10.28
N GLU A 370 12.80 -23.31 -10.21
CA GLU A 370 12.49 -22.41 -11.30
C GLU A 370 13.25 -21.08 -11.21
N PHE A 371 13.27 -20.36 -12.33
CA PHE A 371 13.76 -18.99 -12.43
C PHE A 371 12.57 -18.05 -12.69
N PRO A 372 12.10 -17.31 -11.67
CA PRO A 372 10.91 -16.47 -11.78
C PRO A 372 11.13 -15.21 -12.64
N ASP A 373 12.39 -14.81 -12.80
CA ASP A 373 12.85 -13.68 -13.60
C ASP A 373 14.31 -13.91 -14.05
N VAL A 374 14.75 -13.07 -14.99
CA VAL A 374 16.14 -12.97 -15.43
C VAL A 374 16.50 -11.50 -15.47
N ASP A 375 17.54 -11.14 -14.72
CA ASP A 375 17.99 -9.78 -14.55
C ASP A 375 19.26 -9.50 -15.33
N ASN A 376 19.45 -8.21 -15.67
CA ASN A 376 20.62 -7.72 -16.36
C ASN A 376 21.51 -6.95 -15.40
N ASP A 377 22.76 -7.38 -15.27
CA ASP A 377 23.70 -6.80 -14.31
C ASP A 377 25.13 -6.80 -14.88
N ARG A 378 26.09 -6.20 -14.17
CA ARG A 378 27.48 -6.02 -14.61
C ARG A 378 28.45 -6.48 -13.53
N TYR A 379 29.37 -7.37 -13.91
CA TYR A 379 30.40 -7.91 -13.03
C TYR A 379 31.79 -7.68 -13.61
N MET A 380 32.80 -7.60 -12.73
CA MET A 380 34.20 -7.61 -13.14
C MET A 380 34.64 -9.05 -13.39
N VAL A 381 34.96 -9.39 -14.64
CA VAL A 381 35.41 -10.71 -15.07
C VAL A 381 36.70 -10.54 -15.87
N ASP A 382 37.76 -11.23 -15.45
CA ASP A 382 39.12 -11.11 -16.03
C ASP A 382 39.64 -9.66 -16.12
N GLY A 383 39.30 -8.83 -15.13
CA GLY A 383 39.71 -7.42 -15.08
C GLY A 383 38.90 -6.47 -15.98
N ARG A 384 37.84 -6.96 -16.64
CA ARG A 384 36.94 -6.15 -17.48
C ARG A 384 35.51 -6.19 -16.97
N VAL A 385 34.76 -5.11 -17.19
CA VAL A 385 33.33 -5.08 -16.89
C VAL A 385 32.60 -5.89 -17.95
N ARG A 386 31.90 -6.95 -17.54
CA ARG A 386 31.07 -7.80 -18.39
C ARG A 386 29.62 -7.75 -17.92
N GLN A 387 28.73 -7.53 -18.87
CA GLN A 387 27.31 -7.50 -18.69
C GLN A 387 26.78 -8.92 -18.86
N VAL A 388 25.99 -9.36 -17.89
CA VAL A 388 25.49 -10.73 -17.79
C VAL A 388 24.00 -10.71 -17.51
N LEU A 389 23.36 -11.80 -17.92
CA LEU A 389 22.02 -12.17 -17.55
C LEU A 389 22.12 -13.22 -16.45
N LEU A 390 21.55 -12.95 -15.29
CA LEU A 390 21.58 -13.86 -14.16
C LEU A 390 20.19 -14.10 -13.59
N ALA A 391 20.00 -15.28 -13.02
CA ALA A 391 18.77 -15.62 -12.32
C ALA A 391 19.08 -16.58 -11.16
N PRO A 392 18.66 -16.28 -9.93
CA PRO A 392 18.74 -17.22 -8.82
C PRO A 392 17.78 -18.39 -9.05
N ARG A 393 18.24 -19.63 -8.82
CA ARG A 393 17.40 -20.82 -8.92
C ARG A 393 16.56 -20.95 -7.67
N GLN A 394 15.28 -20.60 -7.75
CA GLN A 394 14.38 -20.52 -6.61
C GLN A 394 13.51 -21.78 -6.48
N LEU A 395 13.12 -22.09 -5.25
CA LEU A 395 12.21 -23.18 -4.94
C LEU A 395 10.76 -22.76 -5.24
N ASN A 396 10.01 -23.62 -5.95
CA ASN A 396 8.57 -23.45 -6.15
C ASN A 396 7.80 -24.44 -5.27
N ALA A 397 7.04 -23.94 -4.29
CA ALA A 397 6.33 -24.80 -3.34
C ALA A 397 5.26 -25.69 -3.99
N ASN A 398 4.65 -25.24 -5.09
CA ASN A 398 3.60 -25.97 -5.78
C ASN A 398 4.15 -27.19 -6.54
N LYS A 399 5.46 -27.22 -6.82
CA LYS A 399 6.13 -28.29 -7.57
C LYS A 399 6.93 -29.25 -6.67
N ILE A 400 6.87 -29.08 -5.35
CA ILE A 400 7.57 -29.95 -4.39
C ILE A 400 6.98 -31.37 -4.42
N PRO A 401 7.79 -32.42 -4.61
CA PRO A 401 7.34 -33.80 -4.48
C PRO A 401 6.80 -34.09 -3.08
N GLY A 402 5.54 -34.54 -3.01
CA GLY A 402 4.88 -34.80 -1.74
C GLY A 402 4.64 -33.54 -0.90
N ALA A 403 4.46 -32.37 -1.51
CA ALA A 403 4.19 -31.09 -0.82
C ALA A 403 3.03 -31.10 0.20
N ARG A 404 2.15 -32.10 0.15
CA ARG A 404 1.08 -32.31 1.15
C ARG A 404 1.63 -32.78 2.50
N GLN A 405 2.81 -33.40 2.53
CA GLN A 405 3.49 -33.79 3.75
C GLN A 405 4.16 -32.56 4.35
N TRP A 406 3.81 -32.26 5.60
CA TRP A 406 4.33 -31.09 6.31
C TRP A 406 5.86 -31.07 6.38
N THR A 407 6.48 -32.22 6.66
CA THR A 407 7.94 -32.38 6.68
C THR A 407 8.57 -31.99 5.34
N ASN A 408 8.02 -32.45 4.21
CA ASN A 408 8.56 -32.10 2.90
C ASN A 408 8.45 -30.60 2.65
N ARG A 409 7.29 -30.01 2.96
CA ARG A 409 7.03 -28.60 2.70
C ARG A 409 7.84 -27.66 3.59
N HIS A 410 8.06 -27.98 4.85
CA HIS A 410 8.60 -27.01 5.82
C HIS A 410 9.97 -27.37 6.39
N LEU A 411 10.42 -28.62 6.29
CA LEU A 411 11.69 -29.07 6.90
C LEU A 411 12.71 -29.55 5.87
N LYS A 412 12.27 -30.23 4.80
CA LYS A 412 13.16 -30.83 3.79
C LYS A 412 13.46 -29.90 2.63
N TYR A 413 12.42 -29.34 1.99
CA TYR A 413 12.58 -28.40 0.87
C TYR A 413 12.47 -26.97 1.41
N THR A 414 13.60 -26.44 1.89
CA THR A 414 13.66 -25.17 2.62
C THR A 414 14.18 -23.99 1.79
N HIS A 415 14.89 -24.25 0.69
CA HIS A 415 15.65 -23.22 -0.01
C HIS A 415 15.79 -23.48 -1.52
N GLY A 416 16.04 -22.41 -2.28
CA GLY A 416 16.52 -22.48 -3.67
C GLY A 416 18.00 -22.82 -3.74
N TYR A 417 18.54 -23.19 -4.90
CA TYR A 417 19.93 -23.67 -4.99
C TYR A 417 20.67 -23.23 -6.25
N GLY A 418 21.60 -22.30 -6.09
CA GLY A 418 22.51 -21.85 -7.14
C GLY A 418 21.95 -20.72 -8.00
N VAL A 419 22.72 -20.35 -9.02
CA VAL A 419 22.41 -19.27 -9.96
C VAL A 419 22.76 -19.74 -11.37
N ALA A 420 21.95 -19.37 -12.35
CA ALA A 420 22.31 -19.46 -13.76
C ALA A 420 22.77 -18.08 -14.23
N MET A 421 23.92 -18.02 -14.90
CA MET A 421 24.52 -16.77 -15.39
C MET A 421 25.06 -17.00 -16.79
N SER A 422 24.67 -16.15 -17.74
CA SER A 422 25.20 -16.13 -19.10
C SER A 422 25.56 -14.71 -19.53
N PRO A 423 26.59 -14.49 -20.35
CA PRO A 423 26.88 -13.18 -20.91
C PRO A 423 25.79 -12.73 -21.86
N VAL A 424 25.60 -11.42 -21.94
CA VAL A 424 24.60 -10.86 -22.86
C VAL A 424 24.93 -11.08 -24.34
N ASN A 425 26.16 -11.46 -24.68
CA ASN A 425 26.70 -11.47 -26.03
C ASN A 425 27.29 -12.81 -26.50
N GLU A 426 27.17 -13.88 -25.69
CA GLU A 426 27.72 -15.20 -26.03
C GLU A 426 26.61 -16.22 -26.33
N ILE A 427 26.80 -16.97 -27.39
CA ILE A 427 25.87 -18.00 -27.90
C ILE A 427 26.66 -19.27 -28.13
N ASN A 428 26.15 -20.42 -27.68
CA ASN A 428 26.77 -21.72 -27.93
C ASN A 428 26.44 -22.24 -29.34
N GLN A 429 26.91 -23.45 -29.67
CA GLN A 429 26.74 -24.02 -31.01
C GLN A 429 25.27 -24.35 -31.34
N GLU A 430 24.45 -24.56 -30.32
CA GLU A 430 23.03 -24.88 -30.40
C GLU A 430 22.13 -23.62 -30.51
N GLY A 431 22.72 -22.42 -30.50
CA GLY A 431 21.95 -21.17 -30.52
C GLY A 431 21.33 -20.82 -29.15
N LEU A 432 21.84 -21.39 -28.06
CA LEU A 432 21.42 -21.15 -26.69
C LEU A 432 22.45 -20.28 -25.93
N PRO A 433 22.09 -19.72 -24.76
CA PRO A 433 23.01 -18.93 -23.96
C PRO A 433 24.22 -19.74 -23.52
N ASN A 434 25.41 -19.14 -23.60
CA ASN A 434 26.61 -19.73 -23.03
C ASN A 434 26.65 -19.47 -21.51
N TYR A 435 26.44 -20.50 -20.69
CA TYR A 435 26.41 -20.34 -19.23
C TYR A 435 27.82 -20.26 -18.64
N TRP A 436 28.13 -19.13 -17.99
CA TRP A 436 29.32 -18.96 -17.15
C TRP A 436 29.15 -19.58 -15.77
N ILE A 437 27.91 -19.60 -15.27
CA ILE A 437 27.51 -20.36 -14.10
C ILE A 437 26.23 -21.10 -14.49
N GLY A 438 26.21 -22.40 -14.31
CA GLY A 438 25.07 -23.25 -14.66
C GLY A 438 25.12 -24.58 -13.94
N ASP A 439 24.23 -25.49 -14.27
CA ASP A 439 24.13 -26.85 -13.77
C ASP A 439 23.73 -26.98 -12.28
N LEU A 440 23.62 -28.23 -11.85
CA LEU A 440 23.24 -28.64 -10.50
C LEU A 440 24.08 -29.88 -10.12
N PRO A 441 25.12 -29.73 -9.27
CA PRO A 441 25.50 -28.53 -8.53
C PRO A 441 26.06 -27.43 -9.46
N PRO A 442 26.02 -26.14 -9.07
CA PRO A 442 26.50 -25.05 -9.91
C PRO A 442 27.98 -25.19 -10.29
N VAL A 443 28.24 -25.34 -11.58
CA VAL A 443 29.58 -25.29 -12.17
C VAL A 443 29.84 -23.87 -12.63
N SER A 444 30.97 -23.31 -12.21
CA SER A 444 31.38 -21.95 -12.59
C SER A 444 32.64 -22.01 -13.44
N ARG A 445 32.72 -21.13 -14.45
CA ARG A 445 33.98 -20.87 -15.17
C ARG A 445 35.07 -20.36 -14.22
N PRO A 446 36.37 -20.54 -14.56
CA PRO A 446 37.45 -19.90 -13.82
C PRO A 446 37.25 -18.37 -13.67
N GLY A 447 37.50 -17.85 -12.47
CA GLY A 447 37.31 -16.44 -12.12
C GLY A 447 35.95 -16.10 -11.50
N LEU A 448 34.96 -16.98 -11.62
CA LEU A 448 33.67 -16.86 -10.94
C LEU A 448 33.50 -18.05 -9.98
N LYS A 449 33.15 -17.80 -8.72
CA LYS A 449 32.98 -18.88 -7.74
C LYS A 449 31.74 -18.64 -6.89
N VAL A 450 30.82 -19.61 -6.95
CA VAL A 450 29.71 -19.70 -6.00
C VAL A 450 30.18 -20.51 -4.79
N THR A 451 30.40 -19.84 -3.66
CA THR A 451 30.87 -20.51 -2.42
C THR A 451 29.73 -21.08 -1.58
N ARG A 452 28.55 -20.44 -1.63
CA ARG A 452 27.34 -20.85 -0.89
C ARG A 452 26.14 -20.76 -1.84
N PRO A 453 25.72 -21.87 -2.45
CA PRO A 453 24.64 -21.87 -3.44
C PRO A 453 23.23 -21.79 -2.82
N GLY A 454 23.07 -22.05 -1.52
CA GLY A 454 21.75 -22.08 -0.88
C GLY A 454 21.08 -20.70 -0.80
N ILE A 455 19.83 -20.61 -1.28
CA ILE A 455 19.02 -19.39 -1.35
C ILE A 455 17.81 -19.51 -0.43
N TYR A 456 17.94 -18.93 0.75
CA TYR A 456 16.93 -18.98 1.82
C TYR A 456 15.96 -17.78 1.82
N TYR A 457 16.34 -16.71 1.13
CA TYR A 457 15.52 -15.52 0.89
C TYR A 457 15.53 -15.24 -0.60
N GLY A 458 14.36 -15.26 -1.22
CA GLY A 458 14.18 -15.04 -2.66
C GLY A 458 12.79 -14.48 -2.94
N ALA A 459 12.47 -14.22 -4.20
CA ALA A 459 11.15 -13.79 -4.61
C ALA A 459 10.06 -14.84 -4.28
N SER A 460 10.39 -16.13 -4.25
CA SER A 460 9.45 -17.24 -4.02
C SER A 460 9.11 -17.53 -2.56
N VAL A 461 9.95 -17.11 -1.62
CA VAL A 461 9.59 -17.03 -0.20
C VAL A 461 9.05 -15.63 -0.04
N GLY A 462 7.74 -15.45 0.13
CA GLY A 462 7.15 -14.11 0.15
C GLY A 462 7.23 -13.48 1.53
N PRO A 463 8.27 -12.69 1.89
CA PRO A 463 8.03 -11.68 2.91
C PRO A 463 6.92 -10.79 2.35
N ARG A 464 5.99 -10.36 3.21
CA ARG A 464 5.13 -9.22 2.90
C ARG A 464 6.01 -7.99 2.71
N LEU A 465 6.64 -7.88 1.54
CA LEU A 465 7.29 -6.66 1.11
C LEU A 465 6.19 -5.63 0.93
N ILE A 466 6.42 -4.50 1.58
CA ILE A 466 5.68 -3.25 1.41
C ILE A 466 6.06 -2.72 0.02
N GLU A 467 5.72 -3.46 -1.03
CA GLU A 467 5.76 -2.91 -2.38
C GLU A 467 4.42 -2.22 -2.59
N TYR A 468 4.47 -0.90 -2.61
CA TYR A 468 3.51 -0.15 -3.40
C TYR A 468 3.59 -0.72 -4.81
N THR A 469 2.63 -1.55 -5.18
CA THR A 469 2.46 -2.01 -6.55
C THR A 469 2.32 -0.76 -7.39
N SER A 470 3.36 -0.41 -8.15
CA SER A 470 3.23 0.62 -9.17
C SER A 470 2.11 0.15 -10.11
N PRO A 471 1.18 1.02 -10.50
CA PRO A 471 0.20 0.68 -11.53
C PRO A 471 0.93 0.13 -12.75
N GLN A 472 0.34 -0.87 -13.42
CA GLN A 472 0.88 -1.38 -14.69
C GLN A 472 1.25 -0.20 -15.59
N GLU A 473 2.52 -0.13 -15.99
CA GLU A 473 2.95 0.76 -17.06
C GLU A 473 2.11 0.42 -18.28
N THR A 474 1.17 1.30 -18.63
CA THR A 474 0.49 1.19 -19.92
C THR A 474 1.56 1.52 -20.95
N PRO A 475 1.88 0.61 -21.89
CA PRO A 475 2.84 0.92 -22.93
C PRO A 475 2.38 2.20 -23.62
N LEU A 476 3.28 3.19 -23.71
CA LEU A 476 3.07 4.32 -24.60
C LEU A 476 2.77 3.71 -25.98
N ARG A 477 1.55 3.91 -26.49
CA ARG A 477 1.28 3.63 -27.90
C ARG A 477 2.22 4.54 -28.67
N THR A 478 3.26 3.97 -29.26
CA THR A 478 4.00 4.63 -30.32
C THR A 478 2.95 5.03 -31.36
N PRO A 479 2.83 6.31 -31.74
CA PRO A 479 2.05 6.66 -32.91
C PRO A 479 2.57 5.80 -34.06
N GLU A 480 1.68 5.03 -34.69
CA GLU A 480 2.00 4.38 -35.96
C GLU A 480 2.56 5.47 -36.88
N GLY A 481 3.75 5.19 -37.42
CA GLY A 481 4.66 6.20 -37.97
C GLY A 481 3.94 7.24 -38.83
N GLU A 482 4.06 8.48 -38.40
CA GLU A 482 3.83 9.63 -39.26
C GLU A 482 4.86 9.54 -40.38
N GLN A 483 4.40 9.12 -41.57
CA GLN A 483 5.23 9.06 -42.77
C GLN A 483 5.82 10.46 -43.00
N ALA A 484 7.15 10.54 -43.01
CA ALA A 484 7.86 11.73 -43.44
C ALA A 484 7.35 12.14 -44.84
N PRO A 485 6.99 13.41 -45.07
CA PRO A 485 6.48 13.83 -46.37
C PRO A 485 7.62 13.86 -47.39
N GLY A 486 7.60 12.92 -48.34
CA GLY A 486 8.33 13.04 -49.60
C GLY A 486 9.18 11.84 -49.98
N GLU A 487 8.57 10.76 -50.47
CA GLU A 487 9.17 9.91 -51.48
C GLU A 487 8.12 9.57 -52.56
N PRO A 488 8.42 9.74 -53.86
CA PRO A 488 7.47 9.42 -54.92
C PRO A 488 7.30 7.90 -55.06
N ALA A 489 6.06 7.46 -55.23
CA ALA A 489 5.71 6.05 -55.40
C ALA A 489 6.44 5.40 -56.59
N PRO A 490 6.99 4.18 -56.45
CA PRO A 490 7.48 3.43 -57.59
C PRO A 490 6.29 2.91 -58.42
N GLY A 491 6.40 3.04 -59.75
CA GLY A 491 5.36 2.66 -60.70
C GLY A 491 5.03 1.16 -60.74
N PRO A 492 3.96 0.77 -61.46
CA PRO A 492 3.41 -0.57 -61.38
C PRO A 492 4.26 -1.55 -62.21
N GLY A 493 5.05 -2.37 -61.53
CA GLY A 493 5.86 -3.40 -62.16
C GLY A 493 6.06 -4.61 -61.24
N GLY A 494 5.33 -5.69 -61.54
CA GLY A 494 5.70 -7.09 -61.36
C GLY A 494 6.43 -7.55 -60.07
N GLY A 495 5.67 -8.18 -59.18
CA GLY A 495 5.99 -9.54 -58.70
C GLY A 495 7.15 -9.71 -57.74
N THR A 496 6.90 -9.57 -56.44
CA THR A 496 7.03 -10.65 -55.42
C THR A 496 6.58 -10.08 -54.09
N GLN A 497 5.55 -10.66 -53.47
CA GLN A 497 5.28 -10.40 -52.06
C GLN A 497 6.54 -10.81 -51.27
N PRO A 498 7.12 -9.94 -50.42
CA PRO A 498 8.05 -10.41 -49.41
C PRO A 498 7.31 -11.46 -48.60
N ARG A 499 7.86 -12.68 -48.51
CA ARG A 499 7.35 -13.70 -47.60
C ARG A 499 7.14 -13.04 -46.24
N GLN A 500 5.89 -13.00 -45.78
CA GLN A 500 5.61 -12.73 -44.38
C GLN A 500 6.50 -13.69 -43.58
N GLY A 501 7.48 -13.12 -42.86
CA GLY A 501 8.17 -13.87 -41.81
C GLY A 501 7.11 -14.43 -40.86
N PRO A 502 7.40 -15.53 -40.16
CA PRO A 502 6.45 -16.14 -39.24
C PRO A 502 5.86 -15.05 -38.34
N ASN A 503 4.53 -14.94 -38.34
CA ASN A 503 3.82 -14.01 -37.47
C ASN A 503 4.41 -14.15 -36.07
N ALA A 504 4.92 -13.04 -35.53
CA ALA A 504 5.32 -12.99 -34.13
C ALA A 504 4.14 -13.51 -33.31
N PRO A 505 4.33 -14.51 -32.44
CA PRO A 505 3.25 -14.98 -31.58
C PRO A 505 2.70 -13.75 -30.86
N SER A 506 1.38 -13.58 -30.96
CA SER A 506 0.62 -12.56 -30.25
C SER A 506 1.19 -12.43 -28.85
N ALA A 507 1.76 -11.26 -28.54
CA ALA A 507 2.27 -10.93 -27.23
C ALA A 507 1.08 -11.00 -26.25
N GLY A 508 0.89 -12.18 -25.67
CA GLY A 508 0.15 -12.37 -24.45
C GLY A 508 0.78 -11.45 -23.43
N ILE A 509 0.07 -10.35 -23.20
CA ILE A 509 0.35 -9.30 -22.23
C ILE A 509 0.80 -9.96 -20.94
N GLY A 510 1.94 -9.46 -20.43
CA GLY A 510 2.65 -9.97 -19.25
C GLY A 510 1.70 -10.43 -18.17
N GLY A 511 1.63 -11.75 -18.00
CA GLY A 511 1.09 -12.33 -16.80
C GLY A 511 1.86 -11.78 -15.61
N VAL A 512 1.12 -11.50 -14.55
CA VAL A 512 1.55 -11.64 -13.15
C VAL A 512 2.78 -12.55 -13.07
N PRO A 513 3.86 -12.23 -12.30
CA PRO A 513 4.89 -13.22 -12.01
C PRO A 513 4.16 -14.49 -11.61
N GLY A 514 4.23 -15.52 -12.47
CA GLY A 514 3.33 -16.67 -12.35
C GLY A 514 3.40 -17.18 -10.93
N ASP A 515 2.26 -17.36 -10.27
CA ASP A 515 2.14 -17.68 -8.84
C ASP A 515 3.23 -18.68 -8.41
N ILE A 516 4.34 -18.11 -7.95
CA ILE A 516 5.45 -18.84 -7.37
C ILE A 516 4.83 -19.35 -6.08
N GLY A 517 4.45 -20.63 -6.04
CA GLY A 517 3.81 -21.19 -4.88
C GLY A 517 4.64 -20.83 -3.66
N SER A 518 4.15 -19.91 -2.84
CA SER A 518 4.95 -19.35 -1.77
C SER A 518 4.80 -20.22 -0.53
N GLN A 519 5.93 -20.47 0.13
CA GLN A 519 5.90 -21.05 1.47
C GLN A 519 5.77 -19.89 2.45
N GLU A 520 4.71 -19.89 3.27
CA GLU A 520 4.53 -18.87 4.30
C GLU A 520 5.64 -18.89 5.35
N PHE A 521 6.26 -20.06 5.57
CA PHE A 521 7.42 -20.22 6.42
C PHE A 521 8.18 -21.52 6.10
N VAL A 522 9.46 -21.56 6.48
CA VAL A 522 10.29 -22.78 6.53
C VAL A 522 11.01 -22.87 7.87
N ILE A 523 11.35 -24.07 8.31
CA ILE A 523 12.17 -24.30 9.49
C ILE A 523 13.47 -24.97 9.06
N VAL A 524 14.57 -24.28 9.33
CA VAL A 524 15.92 -24.69 8.95
C VAL A 524 16.70 -25.17 10.16
N ASN A 525 17.81 -25.87 9.92
CA ASN A 525 18.68 -26.46 10.93
C ASN A 525 17.89 -27.39 11.88
N THR A 526 17.17 -28.35 11.30
CA THR A 526 16.38 -29.36 12.01
C THR A 526 17.11 -30.71 12.01
N LEU A 527 16.54 -31.73 12.66
CA LEU A 527 17.00 -33.12 12.56
C LEU A 527 16.71 -33.74 11.20
N GLU A 528 15.80 -33.15 10.42
CA GLU A 528 15.62 -33.49 9.01
C GLU A 528 16.66 -32.71 8.19
N GLU A 529 17.44 -33.42 7.38
CA GLU A 529 18.41 -32.79 6.50
C GLU A 529 17.70 -32.01 5.38
N GLU A 530 18.22 -30.83 5.07
CA GLU A 530 17.67 -29.96 4.04
C GLU A 530 18.14 -30.44 2.67
N LEU A 531 17.23 -30.59 1.72
CA LEU A 531 17.57 -31.13 0.39
C LEU A 531 18.06 -30.00 -0.53
N ASP A 532 19.32 -30.11 -0.97
CA ASP A 532 19.87 -29.29 -2.05
C ASP A 532 19.36 -29.81 -3.40
N TYR A 533 19.53 -31.11 -3.67
CA TYR A 533 18.97 -31.77 -4.84
C TYR A 533 19.09 -33.28 -4.75
N SER A 534 18.24 -34.00 -5.47
CA SER A 534 18.35 -35.45 -5.64
C SER A 534 19.26 -35.77 -6.83
N ARG A 535 20.28 -36.63 -6.68
CA ARG A 535 20.94 -37.27 -7.83
C ARG A 535 20.02 -38.39 -8.30
N GLY A 536 19.65 -38.38 -9.58
CA GLY A 536 18.84 -39.46 -10.15
C GLY A 536 19.58 -40.81 -10.11
N GLU A 537 18.89 -41.89 -10.45
CA GLU A 537 19.48 -43.24 -10.59
C GLU A 537 20.51 -43.27 -11.73
N GLU A 538 21.76 -42.90 -11.45
CA GLU A 538 22.89 -43.24 -12.30
C GLU A 538 23.60 -44.46 -11.71
N GLY A 539 23.15 -45.65 -12.12
CA GLY A 539 23.85 -46.91 -11.88
C GLY A 539 22.94 -48.13 -11.75
N GLU A 540 23.13 -49.13 -12.62
CA GLU A 540 22.61 -50.48 -12.40
C GLU A 540 23.19 -51.06 -11.10
N GLY A 541 22.42 -51.01 -10.02
CA GLY A 541 22.78 -51.64 -8.75
C GLY A 541 22.14 -50.99 -7.54
N ASN A 542 20.99 -51.53 -7.11
CA ASN A 542 20.26 -51.20 -5.88
C ASN A 542 19.73 -49.76 -5.80
N GLY A 543 18.45 -49.58 -6.16
CA GLY A 543 17.72 -48.29 -6.21
C GLY A 543 17.75 -47.46 -4.93
N THR A 544 18.87 -46.78 -4.69
CA THR A 544 19.06 -45.79 -3.64
C THR A 544 19.26 -44.45 -4.32
N THR A 545 18.28 -43.56 -4.17
CA THR A 545 18.37 -42.17 -4.62
C THR A 545 19.38 -41.45 -3.74
N ASP A 546 20.54 -41.10 -4.30
CA ASP A 546 21.59 -40.39 -3.57
C ASP A 546 21.21 -38.90 -3.48
N ASN A 547 20.70 -38.48 -2.32
CA ASN A 547 20.29 -37.11 -2.09
C ASN A 547 21.48 -36.28 -1.59
N VAL A 548 21.71 -35.13 -2.21
CA VAL A 548 22.65 -34.13 -1.68
C VAL A 548 21.89 -33.24 -0.73
N THR A 549 22.35 -33.20 0.51
CA THR A 549 21.70 -32.50 1.61
C THR A 549 22.66 -31.55 2.31
N THR A 550 22.09 -30.58 3.02
CA THR A 550 22.81 -29.59 3.80
C THR A 550 22.12 -29.36 5.14
N HIS A 551 22.82 -28.67 6.05
CA HIS A 551 22.22 -28.07 7.23
C HIS A 551 22.50 -26.58 7.20
N TYR A 552 21.48 -25.77 7.46
CA TYR A 552 21.63 -24.33 7.52
C TYR A 552 22.67 -23.89 8.58
N ASP A 553 23.71 -23.18 8.12
CA ASP A 553 24.80 -22.66 8.94
C ASP A 553 24.72 -21.14 9.19
N GLY A 554 23.64 -20.50 8.70
CA GLY A 554 23.42 -19.06 8.80
C GLY A 554 22.82 -18.61 10.14
N ARG A 555 22.71 -17.28 10.30
CA ARG A 555 22.10 -16.65 11.48
C ARG A 555 20.69 -16.09 11.23
N GLY A 556 20.21 -16.13 9.99
CA GLY A 556 18.92 -15.60 9.58
C GLY A 556 17.76 -16.43 10.15
N GLY A 557 16.64 -15.74 10.40
CA GLY A 557 15.43 -16.33 10.97
C GLY A 557 15.45 -16.39 12.50
N VAL A 558 14.30 -16.72 13.06
CA VAL A 558 14.06 -16.69 14.50
C VAL A 558 14.30 -18.06 15.12
N ALA A 559 15.16 -18.14 16.13
CA ALA A 559 15.42 -19.40 16.84
C ALA A 559 14.19 -19.90 17.61
N LEU A 560 13.83 -21.17 17.39
CA LEU A 560 12.74 -21.90 18.05
C LEU A 560 13.20 -22.54 19.37
N SER A 561 14.02 -21.82 20.13
CA SER A 561 14.72 -22.30 21.32
C SER A 561 13.85 -22.69 22.52
N SER A 562 12.54 -22.39 22.48
CA SER A 562 11.63 -22.71 23.58
C SER A 562 10.24 -23.12 23.09
N PHE A 563 9.55 -23.90 23.91
CA PHE A 563 8.16 -24.29 23.67
C PHE A 563 7.24 -23.07 23.46
N PHE A 564 7.46 -21.99 24.22
CA PHE A 564 6.65 -20.77 24.07
C PHE A 564 6.84 -20.10 22.71
N ARG A 565 8.08 -20.05 22.18
CA ARG A 565 8.32 -19.51 20.83
C ARG A 565 7.66 -20.37 19.76
N ARG A 566 7.75 -21.70 19.88
CA ARG A 566 7.05 -22.64 18.99
C ARG A 566 5.53 -22.45 19.04
N LEU A 567 4.96 -22.28 20.23
CA LEU A 567 3.54 -21.96 20.41
C LEU A 567 3.15 -20.62 19.76
N ALA A 568 3.99 -19.59 19.91
CA ALA A 568 3.74 -18.27 19.32
C ALA A 568 3.70 -18.33 17.79
N PHE A 569 4.65 -19.03 17.17
CA PHE A 569 4.67 -19.23 15.71
C PHE A 569 3.56 -20.16 15.22
N ALA A 570 3.22 -21.22 15.97
CA ALA A 570 2.06 -22.06 15.68
C ALA A 570 0.76 -21.26 15.69
N ALA A 571 0.59 -20.33 16.62
CA ALA A 571 -0.56 -19.44 16.65
C ALA A 571 -0.54 -18.44 15.47
N ARG A 572 0.63 -17.91 15.11
CA ARG A 572 0.80 -16.97 13.99
C ARG A 572 0.41 -17.60 12.65
N PHE A 573 0.99 -18.75 12.34
CA PHE A 573 0.76 -19.47 11.07
C PHE A 573 -0.45 -20.39 11.11
N ARG A 574 -1.12 -20.50 12.27
CA ARG A 574 -2.24 -21.42 12.50
C ARG A 574 -1.87 -22.87 12.21
N ASP A 575 -0.63 -23.24 12.54
CA ASP A 575 -0.05 -24.55 12.26
C ASP A 575 0.51 -25.19 13.54
N LEU A 576 -0.23 -26.16 14.08
CA LEU A 576 0.15 -26.87 15.30
C LEU A 576 1.35 -27.81 15.10
N SER A 577 1.68 -28.17 13.86
CA SER A 577 2.78 -29.08 13.55
C SER A 577 4.13 -28.53 14.03
N ILE A 578 4.25 -27.19 14.09
CA ILE A 578 5.42 -26.48 14.63
C ILE A 578 5.70 -26.88 16.09
N ILE A 579 4.68 -27.21 16.88
CA ILE A 579 4.80 -27.63 18.29
C ILE A 579 5.05 -29.12 18.41
N PHE A 580 4.31 -29.92 17.63
CA PHE A 580 4.27 -31.37 17.80
C PHE A 580 5.36 -32.13 17.04
N THR A 581 6.07 -31.47 16.13
CA THR A 581 7.21 -32.09 15.45
C THR A 581 8.34 -32.38 16.44
N ASP A 582 8.88 -33.58 16.38
CA ASP A 582 10.07 -34.04 17.10
C ASP A 582 11.38 -33.72 16.36
N ARG A 583 11.28 -33.16 15.15
CA ARG A 583 12.43 -32.85 14.29
C ARG A 583 13.11 -31.53 14.60
N THR A 584 12.46 -30.60 15.29
CA THR A 584 13.07 -29.30 15.62
C THR A 584 13.89 -29.38 16.90
N THR A 585 15.06 -28.74 16.89
CA THR A 585 15.97 -28.60 18.05
C THR A 585 15.92 -27.17 18.60
N ALA A 586 16.67 -26.89 19.67
CA ALA A 586 16.81 -25.53 20.19
C ALA A 586 17.54 -24.57 19.22
N GLU A 587 18.34 -25.13 18.31
CA GLU A 587 19.10 -24.40 17.28
C GLU A 587 18.32 -24.22 15.96
N SER A 588 17.16 -24.88 15.83
CA SER A 588 16.30 -24.72 14.66
C SER A 588 15.76 -23.31 14.55
N ARG A 589 15.67 -22.79 13.33
CA ARG A 589 15.24 -21.41 13.06
C ARG A 589 14.07 -21.39 12.08
N ILE A 590 13.10 -20.51 12.34
CA ILE A 590 11.99 -20.28 11.42
C ILE A 590 12.27 -19.04 10.56
N GLN A 591 12.06 -19.16 9.26
CA GLN A 591 12.21 -18.09 8.27
C GLN A 591 10.86 -17.84 7.60
N PHE A 592 10.48 -16.56 7.44
CA PHE A 592 9.18 -16.12 6.93
C PHE A 592 9.18 -14.63 6.57
#